data_AF-A0A2N1G7L4-F1
#
_entry.id   AF-A0A2N1G7L4-F1
#
_cell.length_a   1.000
_cell.length_b   1.000
_cell.length_c   1.000
_cell.angle_alpha   90.00
_cell.angle_beta   90.00
_cell.angle_gamma   90.00
#
_symmetry.space_group_name_H-M   'P 1'
#
loop_
_entity.id
_entity.type
_entity.pdbx_description
1 polymer ?
#
loop_
_entity_poly.entity_id
_entity_poly.type
_entity_poly.pdbx_seq_one_letter_code
_entity_poly.pdbx_strand_id
1 'polypeptide(L)' 'MDYKLFLASFFFVIIGVVIMRRNRFYKYEADDMLFATKFKVFLSGVLFLLLGFYGVFSELAKTML' A
#
# COMPACT_ATOMS: atom_id res chain seq x y z
N MET A 1 -0.08 6.15 -23.21
CA MET A 1 0.13 5.16 -22.13
C MET A 1 1.59 5.19 -21.73
N ASP A 2 1.90 5.85 -20.62
CA ASP A 2 3.21 5.75 -20.00
C ASP A 2 3.25 4.44 -19.21
N TYR A 3 3.48 3.34 -19.92
CA TYR A 3 3.55 1.98 -19.36
C TYR A 3 4.47 1.89 -18.14
N LYS A 4 5.47 2.79 -18.04
CA LYS A 4 6.36 2.95 -16.88
C LYS A 4 5.62 3.39 -15.62
N LEU A 5 4.68 4.32 -15.71
CA LEU A 5 3.86 4.79 -14.59
C LEU A 5 2.92 3.70 -14.11
N PHE A 6 2.24 3.02 -15.04
CA PHE A 6 1.39 1.88 -14.71
C PHE A 6 2.15 0.76 -14.00
N LEU A 7 3.34 0.40 -14.51
CA LEU A 7 4.21 -0.61 -13.90
C LEU A 7 4.67 -0.17 -12.50
N ALA A 8 5.08 1.09 -12.34
CA ALA A 8 5.52 1.63 -11.04
C ALA A 8 4.37 1.60 -10.01
N SER A 9 3.17 2.03 -10.39
CA SER A 9 1.98 1.97 -9.54
C SER A 9 1.63 0.53 -9.13
N PHE A 10 1.76 -0.43 -10.05
CA PHE A 10 1.57 -1.85 -9.75
C PHE A 10 2.57 -2.37 -8.72
N PHE A 11 3.85 -1.98 -8.82
CA PHE A 11 4.86 -2.31 -7.81
C PHE A 11 4.52 -1.72 -6.44
N PHE A 12 4.03 -0.48 -6.38
CA PHE A 12 3.61 0.14 -5.11
C PHE A 12 2.46 -0.62 -4.43
N VAL A 13 1.49 -1.12 -5.21
CA VAL A 13 0.41 -1.97 -4.68
C VAL A 13 0.97 -3.26 -4.07
N ILE A 14 1.88 -3.94 -4.78
CA ILE A 14 2.50 -5.18 -4.28
C ILE A 14 3.25 -4.93 -2.97
N ILE A 15 4.07 -3.88 -2.92
CA ILE A 15 4.85 -3.52 -1.73
C ILE A 15 3.90 -3.23 -0.55
N GLY A 16 2.84 -2.45 -0.77
CA GLY A 16 1.83 -2.16 0.26
C GLY A 16 1.18 -3.43 0.83
N VAL A 17 0.77 -4.36 -0.04
CA VAL A 17 0.19 -5.65 0.35
C VAL A 17 1.17 -6.50 1.15
N VAL A 18 2.44 -6.58 0.73
CA VAL A 18 3.48 -7.35 1.42
C VAL A 18 3.74 -6.77 2.82
N ILE A 19 3.85 -5.45 2.94
CA ILE A 19 4.05 -4.76 4.22
C ILE A 19 2.88 -5.04 5.17
N MET A 20 1.63 -4.96 4.70
CA MET A 20 0.44 -5.25 5.50
C MET A 20 0.38 -6.73 5.93
N ARG A 21 0.66 -7.66 5.01
CA ARG A 21 0.66 -9.11 5.30
C ARG A 21 1.73 -9.51 6.32
N ARG A 22 2.89 -8.86 6.30
CA ARG A 22 4.04 -9.15 7.18
C ARG A 22 3.91 -8.47 8.54
N ASN A 23 3.28 -7.29 8.60
CA ASN A 23 3.06 -6.53 9.83
C ASN A 23 1.62 -6.68 10.32
N ARG A 24 1.21 -7.92 10.60
CA ARG A 24 -0.08 -8.22 11.25
C ARG A 24 -0.05 -7.68 12.69
N PHE A 25 -0.46 -6.43 12.86
CA PHE A 25 -0.53 -5.77 14.16
C PHE A 25 -1.63 -6.38 15.05
N TYR A 26 -2.66 -6.97 14.46
CA TYR A 26 -3.80 -7.60 15.15
C TYR A 26 -3.44 -8.82 16.02
N LYS A 27 -2.18 -9.28 15.98
CA LYS A 27 -1.70 -10.43 16.75
C LYS A 27 -1.10 -10.03 18.12
N TYR A 28 -0.96 -8.73 18.38
CA TYR A 28 -0.36 -8.19 19.59
C TYR A 28 -1.42 -7.46 20.41
N GLU A 29 -1.29 -7.50 21.74
CA GLU A 29 -2.18 -6.75 22.65
C GLU A 29 -1.97 -5.23 22.46
N ALA A 30 -3.04 -4.45 22.61
CA ALA A 30 -3.02 -3.02 22.33
C ALA A 30 -2.09 -2.22 23.26
N ASP A 31 -1.79 -2.75 24.44
CA ASP A 31 -0.87 -2.17 25.44
C ASP A 31 0.61 -2.45 25.11
N ASP A 32 0.88 -3.36 24.17
CA ASP A 32 2.24 -3.77 23.85
C ASP A 32 2.91 -2.76 22.91
N MET A 33 4.13 -2.36 23.22
CA MET A 33 4.93 -1.41 22.44
C MET A 33 5.16 -1.91 20.99
N LEU A 34 5.13 -3.23 20.80
CA LEU A 34 5.17 -3.90 19.50
C LEU A 34 3.92 -3.64 18.65
N PHE A 35 2.74 -3.47 19.25
CA PHE A 35 1.50 -3.12 18.55
C PHE A 35 1.62 -1.77 17.87
N ALA A 36 2.05 -0.73 18.61
CA ALA A 36 2.20 0.62 18.06
C ALA A 36 3.19 0.67 16.89
N THR A 37 4.28 -0.09 16.99
CA THR A 37 5.29 -0.19 15.93
C THR A 37 4.74 -0.90 14.70
N LYS A 38 4.14 -2.08 14.88
CA LYS A 38 3.54 -2.87 13.78
C LYS A 38 2.39 -2.12 13.12
N PHE A 39 1.61 -1.37 13.90
CA PHE A 39 0.52 -0.53 13.41
C PHE A 39 1.02 0.62 12.54
N LYS A 40 2.06 1.36 12.97
CA LYS A 40 2.68 2.41 12.14
C LYS A 40 3.20 1.86 10.81
N VAL A 41 3.85 0.70 10.83
CA VAL A 41 4.36 0.04 9.62
C VAL A 41 3.21 -0.49 8.75
N PHE A 42 2.12 -0.96 9.34
CA PHE A 42 0.92 -1.31 8.60
C PHE A 42 0.30 -0.08 7.91
N LEU A 43 0.24 1.04 8.62
CA LEU A 43 -0.29 2.31 8.11
C LEU A 43 0.52 2.83 6.92
N SER A 44 1.85 2.70 6.96
CA SER A 44 2.69 3.05 5.81
C SER A 44 2.44 2.11 4.61
N GLY A 45 2.22 0.82 4.86
CA GLY A 45 1.77 -0.12 3.83
C GLY A 45 0.45 0.29 3.17
N VAL A 46 -0.52 0.75 3.97
CA VAL A 46 -1.80 1.29 3.47
C VAL A 46 -1.60 2.54 2.61
N LEU A 47 -0.72 3.46 3.02
CA LEU A 47 -0.39 4.65 2.23
C LEU A 47 0.20 4.30 0.86
N PHE A 48 1.14 3.34 0.81
CA PHE A 48 1.68 2.86 -0.46
C PHE A 48 0.63 2.20 -1.35
N LEU A 49 -0.32 1.48 -0.74
CA LEU A 49 -1.45 0.89 -1.45
C LEU A 49 -2.36 1.95 -2.06
N LEU A 50 -2.70 2.99 -1.30
CA LEU A 50 -3.51 4.13 -1.78
C LEU A 50 -2.84 4.87 -2.94
N LEU A 51 -1.53 5.13 -2.84
CA LEU A 51 -0.75 5.75 -3.92
C LEU A 51 -0.72 4.88 -5.18
N GLY A 52 -0.51 3.57 -5.02
CA GLY A 52 -0.54 2.61 -6.12
C GLY A 52 -1.91 2.57 -6.80
N PHE A 53 -2.99 2.49 -6.02
CA PHE A 53 -4.35 2.52 -6.55
C PHE A 53 -4.66 3.82 -7.27
N TYR A 54 -4.28 4.97 -6.71
CA TYR A 54 -4.49 6.28 -7.34
C TYR A 54 -3.77 6.36 -8.69
N GLY A 55 -2.53 5.88 -8.79
CA GLY A 55 -1.79 5.85 -10.05
C GLY A 55 -2.44 4.94 -11.10
N VAL A 56 -2.94 3.76 -10.70
CA VAL A 56 -3.69 2.87 -11.59
C VAL A 56 -5.01 3.51 -12.05
N PHE A 57 -5.78 4.12 -11.15
CA PHE A 57 -7.01 4.83 -11.48
C PHE A 57 -6.77 6.01 -12.40
N SER A 58 -5.68 6.76 -12.19
CA SER A 58 -5.32 7.90 -13.03
C SER A 58 -4.99 7.46 -14.46
N GLU A 59 -4.21 6.40 -14.64
CA GLU A 59 -3.92 5.83 -15.96
C GLU A 59 -5.18 5.26 -16.64
N LEU A 60 -6.05 4.57 -15.88
CA LEU A 60 -7.32 4.06 -16.40
C LEU A 60 -8.26 5.19 -16.84
N ALA A 61 -8.41 6.23 -16.02
CA ALA A 61 -9.22 7.41 -16.34
C ALA A 61 -8.71 8.12 -17.59
N LYS A 62 -7.38 8.22 -17.75
CA LYS A 62 -6.72 8.81 -18.92
C LYS A 62 -6.85 7.97 -20.20
N THR A 63 -7.18 6.68 -20.05
CA THR A 63 -7.39 5.75 -21.17
C THR A 63 -8.88 5.68 -21.57
N MET A 64 -9.79 6.06 -20.68
CA MET A 64 -11.25 6.00 -20.88
C MET A 64 -11.87 7.33 -21.37
N LEU A 65 -11.10 8.42 -21.34
CA LEU A 65 -11.49 9.79 -21.74
C LEU A 65 -10.69 10.21 -22.97
#